data_AF-A0A8R7P6T0-F1
#
_entry.id   AF-A0A8R7P6T0-F1
#
_cell.length_a   1.000
_cell.length_b   1.000
_cell.length_c   1.000
_cell.angle_alpha   90.00
_cell.angle_beta   90.00
_cell.angle_gamma   90.00
#
_symmetry.space_group_name_H-M   'P 1'
#
loop_
_entity.id
_entity.type
_entity.pdbx_description
1 polymer ?
#
loop_
_entity_poly.entity_id
_entity_poly.type
_entity_poly.pdbx_seq_one_letter_code
_entity_poly.pdbx_strand_id
1 'polypeptide(L)'
;GARALARGGRALAPPLPDTDSLFVNVGDSLQVLTNGRFRSVKHRVVAPAEGQQSRLSVIYFGGPAPTQRIAPLPELMREGEQSLYREFTWAEYKKAAYKSRLGDHRLGPFELPA
;
A
#
# COMPACT_ATOMS: atom_id res chain seq x y z
N GLY A 1 11.02 15.74 -1.28
CA GLY A 1 9.61 15.52 -1.67
C GLY A 1 9.24 14.05 -1.65
N ALA A 2 7.93 13.74 -1.68
CA ALA A 2 7.45 12.37 -1.84
C ALA A 2 7.94 11.77 -3.18
N ARG A 3 8.19 10.47 -3.24
CA ARG A 3 8.61 9.71 -4.42
C ARG A 3 7.85 8.38 -4.40
N ALA A 4 7.20 8.02 -5.51
CA ALA A 4 6.66 6.68 -5.70
C ALA A 4 7.70 5.83 -6.44
N LEU A 5 7.70 4.52 -6.23
CA LEU A 5 8.52 3.58 -7.00
C LEU A 5 7.63 2.92 -8.04
N ALA A 6 7.95 3.13 -9.32
CA ALA A 6 7.29 2.44 -10.42
C ALA A 6 7.63 0.95 -10.43
N ARG A 7 6.84 0.18 -11.19
CA ARG A 7 7.20 -1.21 -11.55
C ARG A 7 8.61 -1.21 -12.18
N GLY A 8 9.51 -2.03 -11.64
CA GLY A 8 10.93 -2.07 -12.03
C GLY A 8 11.88 -1.25 -11.15
N GLY A 9 11.40 -0.64 -10.05
CA GLY A 9 12.25 0.02 -9.05
C GLY A 9 12.68 1.44 -9.39
N ARG A 10 12.25 1.98 -10.54
CA ARG A 10 12.51 3.38 -10.91
C ARG A 10 11.70 4.31 -10.00
N ALA A 11 12.38 5.25 -9.34
CA ALA A 11 11.69 6.29 -8.58
C ALA A 11 11.02 7.29 -9.53
N LEU A 12 9.71 7.47 -9.39
CA LEU A 12 8.93 8.53 -9.99
C LEU A 12 8.79 9.68 -9.00
N ALA A 13 9.13 10.87 -9.46
CA ALA A 13 8.71 12.10 -8.83
C ALA A 13 7.19 12.25 -9.05
N PRO A 14 6.36 12.42 -8.02
CA PRO A 14 5.08 13.05 -8.24
C PRO A 14 5.32 14.45 -8.84
N PRO A 15 4.35 15.01 -9.58
CA PRO A 15 4.37 16.41 -9.97
C PRO A 15 4.63 17.32 -8.77
N LEU A 16 5.06 18.55 -9.04
CA LEU A 16 5.35 19.56 -8.02
C LEU A 16 4.25 19.58 -6.94
N PRO A 17 4.59 19.81 -5.66
CA PRO A 17 3.59 19.84 -4.60
C PRO A 17 2.49 20.83 -4.96
N ASP A 18 1.32 20.31 -5.28
CA ASP A 18 0.10 21.06 -5.50
C ASP A 18 -0.69 21.02 -4.19
N THR A 19 -1.03 22.20 -3.66
CA THR A 19 -1.76 22.33 -2.40
C THR A 19 -3.25 22.09 -2.56
N ASP A 20 -3.76 22.14 -3.79
CA ASP A 20 -5.19 22.01 -4.10
C ASP A 20 -5.55 20.61 -4.62
N SER A 21 -4.56 19.71 -4.70
CA SER A 21 -4.71 18.33 -5.15
C SER A 21 -4.38 17.32 -4.06
N LEU A 22 -5.03 16.16 -4.14
CA LEU A 22 -4.73 15.01 -3.29
C LEU A 22 -3.99 13.92 -4.06
N PHE A 23 -3.00 13.32 -3.40
CA PHE A 23 -2.36 12.10 -3.87
C PHE A 23 -2.97 10.90 -3.15
N VAL A 24 -3.52 9.95 -3.91
CA VAL A 24 -4.14 8.74 -3.37
C VAL A 24 -3.25 7.53 -3.62
N ASN A 25 -2.92 6.80 -2.55
CA ASN A 25 -2.12 5.59 -2.60
C ASN A 25 -3.00 4.35 -2.45
N VAL A 26 -2.76 3.33 -3.29
CA VAL A 26 -3.26 1.98 -3.03
C VAL A 26 -2.42 1.38 -1.90
N GLY A 27 -3.09 0.86 -0.87
CA GLY A 27 -2.45 0.10 0.21
C GLY A 27 -2.63 -1.41 0.05
N ASP A 28 -1.88 -2.18 0.83
CA ASP A 28 -1.84 -3.65 0.78
C ASP A 28 -3.23 -4.29 0.95
N SER A 29 -4.08 -3.79 1.84
CA SER A 29 -5.44 -4.33 2.01
C SER A 29 -6.27 -4.22 0.73
N LEU A 30 -6.20 -3.08 0.02
CA LEU A 30 -6.89 -2.90 -1.26
C LEU A 30 -6.29 -3.78 -2.36
N GLN A 31 -4.98 -4.02 -2.31
CA GLN A 31 -4.35 -5.00 -3.20
C GLN A 31 -4.94 -6.40 -2.99
N VAL A 32 -5.12 -6.84 -1.74
CA VAL A 32 -5.72 -8.15 -1.46
C VAL A 32 -7.20 -8.20 -1.87
N LEU A 33 -7.99 -7.16 -1.55
CA LEU A 33 -9.41 -7.07 -1.94
C LEU A 33 -9.62 -7.16 -3.46
N THR A 34 -8.62 -6.73 -4.25
CA THR A 34 -8.67 -6.77 -5.73
C THR A 34 -7.88 -7.93 -6.34
N ASN A 35 -7.52 -8.94 -5.54
CA ASN A 35 -6.69 -10.08 -5.95
C ASN A 35 -5.41 -9.68 -6.71
N GLY A 36 -4.76 -8.59 -6.31
CA GLY A 36 -3.51 -8.12 -6.92
C GLY A 36 -3.69 -7.23 -8.16
N ARG A 37 -4.93 -6.95 -8.61
CA ARG A 37 -5.20 -6.06 -9.76
C ARG A 37 -4.71 -4.64 -9.48
N PHE A 38 -5.00 -4.10 -8.31
CA PHE A 38 -4.39 -2.85 -7.84
C PHE A 38 -3.19 -3.18 -6.96
N ARG A 39 -2.00 -2.73 -7.37
CA ARG A 39 -0.78 -2.99 -6.61
C ARG A 39 -0.49 -1.84 -5.66
N SER A 40 -0.21 -2.19 -4.40
CA SER A 40 0.23 -1.29 -3.36
C SER A 40 1.48 -0.54 -3.80
N VAL A 41 1.46 0.78 -3.62
CA VAL A 41 2.54 1.65 -4.09
C VAL A 41 3.63 1.78 -3.03
N LYS A 42 4.85 1.35 -3.37
CA LYS A 42 6.03 1.66 -2.58
C LYS A 42 6.36 3.14 -2.76
N HIS A 43 6.49 3.87 -1.67
CA HIS A 43 6.81 5.30 -1.70
C HIS A 43 7.76 5.68 -0.56
N ARG A 44 8.51 6.76 -0.74
CA ARG A 44 9.39 7.35 0.28
C ARG A 44 9.35 8.86 0.22
N VAL A 45 9.64 9.54 1.32
CA VAL A 45 9.83 10.99 1.35
C VAL A 45 11.32 11.28 1.48
N VAL A 46 11.85 12.10 0.58
CA VAL A 46 13.22 12.62 0.67
C VAL A 46 13.14 13.99 1.34
N ALA A 47 13.98 14.22 2.35
CA ALA A 47 14.07 15.53 3.02
C ALA A 47 14.47 16.63 2.00
N PRO A 48 14.00 17.87 2.16
CA PRO A 48 14.52 19.00 1.39
C PRO A 48 16.04 19.12 1.61
N ALA A 49 16.78 19.52 0.57
CA ALA A 49 18.19 19.84 0.71
C ALA A 49 18.38 21.12 1.55
N GLU A 50 19.59 21.34 2.05
CA GLU A 50 19.93 22.56 2.77
C GLU A 50 19.60 23.81 1.92
N GLY A 51 18.99 24.82 2.55
CA GLY A 51 18.51 26.03 1.86
C GLY A 51 17.18 25.88 1.12
N GLN A 52 16.57 24.70 1.05
CA GLN A 52 15.22 24.51 0.50
C GLN A 52 14.12 24.70 1.56
N GLN A 53 12.94 25.11 1.10
CA GLN A 53 11.77 25.32 1.96
C GLN A 53 11.33 24.03 2.68
N SER A 54 10.89 24.19 3.93
CA SER A 54 10.29 23.12 4.73
C SER A 54 9.04 22.55 4.06
N ARG A 55 8.79 21.25 4.25
CA ARG A 55 7.63 20.56 3.70
C ARG A 55 6.75 20.00 4.80
N LEU A 56 5.49 20.46 4.85
CA LEU A 56 4.44 19.89 5.67
C LEU A 56 3.57 18.91 4.86
N SER A 57 3.05 17.86 5.50
CA SER A 57 2.09 16.95 4.88
C SER A 57 1.15 16.38 5.92
N VAL A 58 -0.10 16.20 5.51
CA VAL A 58 -1.14 15.51 6.27
C VAL A 58 -1.53 14.26 5.48
N ILE A 59 -1.63 13.11 6.16
CA ILE A 59 -1.94 11.84 5.53
C ILE A 59 -3.10 11.20 6.29
N TYR A 60 -4.13 10.81 5.56
CA TYR A 60 -5.21 9.98 6.08
C TYR A 60 -4.99 8.52 5.65
N PHE A 61 -5.13 7.59 6.59
CA PHE A 61 -5.06 6.15 6.33
C PHE A 61 -6.43 5.51 6.59
N GLY A 62 -7.11 5.11 5.50
CA GLY A 62 -8.38 4.38 5.58
C GLY A 62 -8.14 2.90 5.87
N GLY A 63 -8.32 2.48 7.12
CA GLY A 63 -8.27 1.08 7.53
C GLY A 63 -9.65 0.57 8.00
N PRO A 64 -10.00 -0.69 7.75
CA PRO A 64 -11.27 -1.25 8.21
C PRO A 64 -11.29 -1.52 9.72
N ALA A 65 -12.40 -2.06 10.23
CA ALA A 65 -12.50 -2.53 11.61
C ALA A 65 -11.46 -3.64 11.88
N PRO A 66 -10.92 -3.77 13.11
CA PRO A 66 -9.92 -4.80 13.43
C PRO A 66 -10.34 -6.24 13.10
N THR A 67 -11.63 -6.54 13.27
CA THR A 67 -12.22 -7.87 13.02
C THR A 67 -12.56 -8.11 11.55
N GLN A 68 -12.44 -7.11 10.68
CA GLN A 68 -12.74 -7.25 9.26
C GLN A 68 -11.82 -8.30 8.63
N ARG A 69 -12.42 -9.31 7.99
CA ARG A 69 -11.73 -10.30 7.16
C ARG A 69 -11.34 -9.64 5.84
N ILE A 70 -10.11 -9.88 5.41
CA ILE A 70 -9.50 -9.37 4.20
C ILE A 70 -9.19 -10.57 3.31
N ALA A 71 -9.86 -10.64 2.17
CA ALA A 71 -9.71 -11.60 1.10
C ALA A 71 -10.18 -10.94 -0.21
N PRO A 72 -9.87 -11.50 -1.39
CA PRO A 72 -10.43 -10.99 -2.63
C PRO A 72 -11.96 -10.87 -2.60
N LEU A 73 -12.47 -9.75 -3.11
CA LEU A 73 -13.91 -9.54 -3.24
C LEU A 73 -14.48 -10.53 -4.28
N PRO A 74 -15.51 -11.33 -3.95
CA PRO A 74 -16.07 -12.31 -4.87
C PRO A 74 -16.50 -11.71 -6.22
N GLU A 75 -16.99 -10.47 -6.21
CA GLU A 75 -17.45 -9.75 -7.41
C GLU A 75 -16.31 -9.35 -8.36
N LEU A 76 -15.07 -9.39 -7.88
CA LEU A 76 -13.87 -9.07 -8.65
C LEU A 76 -13.12 -10.33 -9.12
N MET A 77 -13.53 -11.51 -8.65
CA MET A 77 -12.94 -12.79 -9.03
C MET A 77 -13.58 -13.32 -10.32
N ARG A 78 -12.75 -13.80 -11.24
CA ARG A 78 -13.24 -14.52 -12.42
C ARG A 78 -13.60 -15.96 -12.06
N GLU A 79 -14.44 -16.59 -12.89
CA GLU A 79 -14.78 -17.99 -12.73
C GLU A 79 -13.50 -18.86 -12.74
N GLY A 80 -13.34 -19.70 -11.72
CA GLY A 80 -12.16 -20.55 -11.53
C GLY A 80 -10.89 -19.84 -11.04
N GLU A 81 -10.91 -18.51 -10.88
CA GLU A 81 -9.75 -17.76 -10.38
C GLU A 81 -9.48 -18.11 -8.91
N GLN A 82 -8.22 -18.40 -8.61
CA GLN A 82 -7.78 -18.69 -7.24
C GLN A 82 -7.28 -17.40 -6.57
N SER A 83 -7.49 -17.31 -5.25
CA SER A 83 -6.92 -16.22 -4.46
C SER A 83 -5.39 -16.29 -4.48
N LEU A 84 -4.73 -15.14 -4.64
CA LEU A 84 -3.27 -15.03 -4.45
C LEU A 84 -2.87 -14.92 -2.98
N TYR A 85 -3.84 -14.73 -2.10
CA TYR A 85 -3.63 -14.43 -0.69
C TYR A 85 -4.45 -15.39 0.18
N ARG A 86 -3.88 -15.79 1.31
CA ARG A 86 -4.67 -16.42 2.37
C ARG A 86 -5.58 -15.37 2.99
N GLU A 87 -6.66 -15.82 3.60
CA GLU A 87 -7.51 -14.92 4.37
C GLU A 87 -6.84 -14.53 5.70
N PHE A 88 -7.02 -13.27 6.12
CA PHE A 88 -6.59 -12.77 7.42
C PHE A 88 -7.49 -11.61 7.87
N THR A 89 -7.46 -11.28 9.15
CA THR A 89 -8.12 -10.11 9.72
C THR A 89 -7.22 -8.87 9.65
N TRP A 90 -7.83 -7.69 9.63
CA TRP A 90 -7.06 -6.44 9.71
C TRP A 90 -6.19 -6.34 10.96
N ALA A 91 -6.65 -6.87 12.10
CA ALA A 91 -5.86 -6.95 13.32
C ALA A 91 -4.59 -7.78 13.15
N GLU A 92 -4.67 -8.93 12.49
CA GLU A 92 -3.51 -9.80 12.22
C GLU A 92 -2.51 -9.11 11.30
N TYR A 93 -2.98 -8.48 10.22
CA TYR A 93 -2.11 -7.71 9.32
C TYR A 93 -1.42 -6.56 10.04
N LYS A 94 -2.15 -5.75 10.83
CA LYS A 94 -1.54 -4.68 11.63
C LYS A 94 -0.51 -5.22 12.62
N LYS A 95 -0.82 -6.30 13.33
CA LYS A 95 0.12 -6.93 14.28
C LYS A 95 1.40 -7.40 13.58
N ALA A 96 1.28 -7.98 12.39
CA ALA A 96 2.44 -8.37 11.58
C ALA A 96 3.23 -7.14 11.08
N ALA A 97 2.54 -6.09 10.62
CA ALA A 97 3.16 -4.86 10.15
C ALA A 97 4.01 -4.18 11.23
N TYR A 98 3.51 -4.07 12.47
CA TYR A 98 4.27 -3.51 13.60
C TYR A 98 5.47 -4.36 14.03
N LYS A 99 5.55 -5.63 13.61
CA LYS A 99 6.71 -6.50 13.83
C LYS A 99 7.71 -6.51 12.67
N SER A 100 7.40 -5.79 11.57
CA SER A 100 8.24 -5.70 10.37
C SER A 100 9.06 -4.41 10.33
N ARG A 101 10.07 -4.36 9.46
CA ARG A 101 10.79 -3.12 9.15
C ARG A 101 9.98 -2.25 8.17
N LEU A 102 10.33 -0.97 8.08
CA LEU A 102 9.59 -0.02 7.24
C LEU A 102 9.56 -0.43 5.76
N GLY A 103 10.65 -1.02 5.26
CA GLY A 103 10.81 -1.40 3.85
C GLY A 103 10.45 -2.85 3.50
N ASP A 104 9.97 -3.65 4.46
CA ASP A 104 9.68 -5.07 4.24
C ASP A 104 8.46 -5.26 3.33
N HIS A 105 8.44 -6.39 2.59
CA HIS A 105 7.26 -6.83 1.85
C HIS A 105 6.24 -7.46 2.82
N ARG A 106 5.37 -6.62 3.39
CA ARG A 106 4.44 -7.02 4.46
C ARG A 106 3.35 -7.99 4.04
N LEU A 107 3.03 -8.08 2.74
CA LEU A 107 2.12 -9.08 2.21
C LEU A 107 2.74 -10.47 2.07
N GLY A 108 4.06 -10.60 2.07
CA GLY A 108 4.74 -11.88 1.86
C GLY A 108 4.24 -13.02 2.75
N PRO A 109 4.08 -12.83 4.07
CA PRO A 109 3.54 -13.86 4.95
C PRO A 109 2.08 -14.26 4.66
N PHE A 110 1.34 -13.49 3.88
CA PHE A 110 -0.07 -13.69 3.56
C PHE A 110 -0.30 -14.14 2.11
N GLU A 111 0.74 -14.18 1.28
CA GLU A 111 0.67 -14.71 -0.08
C GLU A 111 0.57 -16.24 -0.04
N LEU A 112 -0.24 -16.81 -0.94
CA LEU A 112 -0.29 -18.26 -1.15
C LEU A 112 0.87 -18.68 -2.08
N PRO A 113 1.39 -19.91 -1.91
CA PRO A 113 2.34 -20.47 -2.87
C PRO A 113 1.76 -20.46 -4.28
N ALA A 114 2.60 -20.17 -5.26
CA ALA A 114 2.28 -20.28 -6.68
C ALA A 114 2.20 -21.74 -7.14
#